data_AF-A0A845A3L1-F1
#
_entry.id   AF-A0A845A3L1-F1
#
_cell.length_a   1.000
_cell.length_b   1.000
_cell.length_c   1.000
_cell.angle_alpha   90.00
_cell.angle_beta   90.00
_cell.angle_gamma   90.00
#
_symmetry.space_group_name_H-M   'P 1'
#
loop_
_entity.id
_entity.type
_entity.pdbx_description
1 polymer ?
#
loop_
_entity_poly.entity_id
_entity_poly.type
_entity_poly.pdbx_seq_one_letter_code
_entity_poly.pdbx_strand_id
1 'polypeptide(L)'
;MTLFDNQPAIDVPENTLWCRFSITAGASFHDAGSSQSGLYIQQGRVWLQVFVPEQTGTADGDELLDRFGAIFSHAILDDYAIRCRLPDYGREPSIDDGYMMVTASIPWEARRRYS
;
A
#
# COMPACT_ATOMS: atom_id res chain seq x y z
N MET A 1 -12.11 -6.04 -9.00
CA MET A 1 -11.35 -5.33 -10.05
C MET A 1 -10.35 -4.42 -9.33
N THR A 2 -9.05 -4.59 -9.57
CA THR A 2 -8.00 -3.90 -8.80
C THR A 2 -7.46 -2.72 -9.61
N LEU A 3 -7.65 -1.48 -9.12
CA LEU A 3 -7.14 -0.25 -9.72
C LEU A 3 -5.73 0.05 -9.19
N PHE A 4 -4.76 0.15 -10.10
CA PHE A 4 -3.40 0.61 -9.81
C PHE A 4 -3.29 2.13 -10.01
N ASP A 5 -2.42 2.80 -9.24
CA ASP A 5 -1.98 4.18 -9.51
C ASP A 5 -1.60 4.35 -11.01
N ASN A 6 -2.10 5.42 -11.65
CA ASN A 6 -2.01 5.73 -13.10
C ASN A 6 -2.95 4.98 -14.06
N GLN A 7 -3.99 4.28 -13.57
CA GLN A 7 -5.07 3.81 -14.45
C GLN A 7 -6.16 4.90 -14.61
N PRO A 8 -6.85 4.96 -15.78
CA PRO A 8 -8.00 5.84 -15.93
C PRO A 8 -9.05 5.52 -14.86
N ALA A 9 -9.76 6.54 -14.41
CA ALA A 9 -10.90 6.35 -13.53
C ALA A 9 -11.88 5.37 -14.19
N ILE A 10 -12.12 4.24 -13.52
CA ILE A 10 -13.10 3.27 -13.99
C ILE A 10 -14.42 3.63 -13.34
N ASP A 11 -15.47 3.70 -14.15
CA ASP A 11 -16.83 3.87 -13.64
C ASP A 11 -17.24 2.58 -12.93
N VAL A 12 -17.30 2.62 -11.61
CA VAL A 12 -17.64 1.45 -10.80
C VAL A 12 -19.16 1.42 -10.64
N PRO A 13 -19.84 0.31 -10.95
CA PRO A 13 -21.28 0.22 -10.75
C PRO A 13 -21.65 0.51 -9.30
N GLU A 14 -22.73 1.28 -9.08
CA GLU A 14 -23.24 1.57 -7.75
C GLU A 14 -23.45 0.27 -6.94
N ASN A 15 -23.22 0.35 -5.63
CA ASN A 15 -23.30 -0.79 -4.69
C ASN A 15 -22.31 -1.92 -4.97
N THR A 16 -21.22 -1.67 -5.68
CA THR A 16 -20.18 -2.67 -5.92
C THR A 16 -18.98 -2.42 -5.04
N LEU A 17 -18.44 -3.47 -4.42
CA LEU A 17 -17.16 -3.40 -3.72
C LEU A 17 -16.04 -3.04 -4.71
N TRP A 18 -15.24 -2.04 -4.37
CA TRP A 18 -14.06 -1.68 -5.14
C TRP A 18 -12.89 -1.31 -4.24
N CYS A 19 -11.70 -1.25 -4.82
CA CYS A 19 -10.49 -0.90 -4.07
C CYS A 19 -9.61 0.06 -4.85
N ARG A 20 -8.92 0.93 -4.11
CA ARG A 20 -7.84 1.80 -4.60
C ARG A 20 -6.52 1.29 -4.06
N PHE A 21 -5.56 1.04 -4.95
CA PHE A 21 -4.19 0.71 -4.62
C PHE A 21 -3.26 1.85 -5.03
N SER A 22 -2.41 2.30 -4.11
CA SER A 22 -1.43 3.36 -4.40
C SER A 22 -0.08 3.08 -3.74
N ILE A 23 0.98 3.63 -4.34
CA ILE A 23 2.34 3.56 -3.80
C ILE A 23 2.85 4.98 -3.67
N THR A 24 3.08 5.41 -2.44
CA THR A 24 3.58 6.75 -2.15
C THR A 24 5.02 6.67 -1.68
N ALA A 25 5.93 7.28 -2.45
CA ALA A 25 7.27 7.55 -1.97
C ALA A 25 7.23 8.61 -0.86
N GLY A 26 8.00 8.39 0.19
CA GLY A 26 8.18 9.30 1.31
C GLY A 26 9.58 9.90 1.29
N ALA A 27 10.33 9.67 2.37
CA ALA A 27 11.67 10.24 2.55
C ALA A 27 12.72 9.55 1.66
N SER A 28 13.70 10.33 1.22
CA SER A 28 14.89 9.85 0.51
C SER A 28 16.14 10.34 1.24
N PHE A 29 17.12 9.45 1.38
CA PHE A 29 18.37 9.71 2.09
C PHE A 29 19.56 9.31 1.21
N HIS A 30 20.62 10.10 1.32
CA HIS A 30 21.94 9.75 0.82
C HIS A 30 22.86 9.56 2.02
N ASP A 31 23.40 8.36 2.17
CA ASP A 31 24.47 8.07 3.11
C ASP A 31 25.77 7.91 2.31
N ALA A 32 26.62 8.92 2.37
CA ALA A 32 27.87 8.94 1.63
C ALA A 32 28.96 8.05 2.25
N GLY A 33 28.81 7.62 3.51
CA GLY A 33 29.87 6.91 4.25
C GLY A 33 31.24 7.63 4.22
N SER A 34 32.28 6.95 4.71
CA SER A 34 33.69 7.38 4.55
C SER A 34 34.41 6.67 3.40
N SER A 35 33.70 5.84 2.64
CA SER A 35 34.21 5.01 1.53
C SER A 35 33.80 5.57 0.16
N GLN A 36 34.53 5.20 -0.91
CA GLN A 36 34.27 5.58 -2.31
C GLN A 36 32.91 5.13 -2.89
N SER A 37 32.02 4.55 -2.09
CA SER A 37 30.71 4.05 -2.51
C SER A 37 29.65 4.52 -1.52
N GLY A 38 28.62 5.21 -2.03
CA GLY A 38 27.51 5.73 -1.25
C GLY A 38 26.28 4.81 -1.32
N LEU A 39 25.33 5.06 -0.41
CA LEU A 39 24.06 4.36 -0.31
C LEU A 39 22.91 5.35 -0.49
N TYR A 40 22.03 5.05 -1.45
CA TYR A 40 20.74 5.70 -1.58
C TYR A 40 19.68 4.87 -0.86
N ILE A 41 18.93 5.50 0.03
CA ILE A 41 17.80 4.89 0.74
C ILE A 41 16.54 5.67 0.38
N GLN A 42 15.51 4.97 -0.09
CA GLN A 42 14.20 5.53 -0.29
C GLN A 42 13.20 4.78 0.58
N GLN A 43 12.31 5.50 1.25
CA GLN A 43 11.26 4.93 2.06
C GLN A 43 9.90 5.38 1.52
N GLY A 44 8.86 4.61 1.81
CA GLY A 44 7.51 4.99 1.45
C GLY A 44 6.46 4.06 2.06
N ARG A 45 5.25 4.16 1.53
CA ARG A 45 4.12 3.30 1.89
C ARG A 45 3.39 2.81 0.65
N VAL A 46 2.95 1.57 0.71
CA VAL A 46 1.91 1.02 -0.16
C VAL A 46 0.58 1.15 0.58
N TRP A 47 -0.48 1.53 -0.11
CA TRP A 47 -1.82 1.63 0.46
C TRP A 47 -2.78 0.74 -0.31
N LEU A 48 -3.66 0.07 0.44
CA LEU A 48 -4.88 -0.52 -0.09
C LEU A 48 -6.06 0.05 0.67
N GLN A 49 -7.00 0.64 -0.06
CA GLN A 49 -8.24 1.18 0.46
C GLN A 49 -9.38 0.42 -0.20
N VAL A 50 -10.23 -0.21 0.61
CA VAL A 50 -11.36 -0.98 0.13
C VAL A 50 -12.64 -0.24 0.50
N PHE A 51 -13.45 0.02 -0.51
CA PHE A 51 -14.73 0.71 -0.41
C PHE A 51 -15.82 -0.34 -0.52
N VAL A 52 -16.57 -0.51 0.56
CA VAL A 52 -17.68 -1.45 0.67
C VAL A 52 -18.99 -0.67 0.79
N PRO A 53 -20.08 -1.09 0.13
CA PRO A 53 -21.38 -0.46 0.32
C PRO A 53 -21.78 -0.47 1.80
N GLU A 54 -22.36 0.62 2.29
CA GLU A 54 -22.72 0.73 3.73
C GLU A 54 -23.62 -0.42 4.20
N GLN A 55 -24.50 -0.89 3.31
CA GLN A 55 -25.50 -1.92 3.59
C GLN A 55 -24.92 -3.32 3.79
N THR A 56 -23.69 -3.58 3.32
CA THR A 56 -23.09 -4.93 3.34
C THR A 56 -22.20 -5.20 4.56
N GLY A 57 -21.81 -4.16 5.32
CA GLY A 57 -20.81 -4.31 6.39
C GLY A 57 -19.37 -4.31 5.88
N THR A 58 -18.39 -4.37 6.79
CA THR A 58 -16.94 -4.32 6.45
C THR A 58 -16.28 -5.69 6.27
N ALA A 59 -16.98 -6.80 6.50
CA ALA A 59 -16.39 -8.14 6.56
C ALA A 59 -15.58 -8.51 5.29
N ASP A 60 -16.14 -8.27 4.10
CA ASP A 60 -15.46 -8.54 2.83
C ASP A 60 -14.24 -7.62 2.63
N GLY A 61 -14.35 -6.37 3.10
CA GLY A 61 -13.25 -5.41 3.07
C GLY A 61 -12.11 -5.83 3.98
N ASP A 62 -12.43 -6.23 5.21
CA ASP A 62 -11.47 -6.71 6.20
C ASP A 62 -10.74 -7.97 5.70
N GLU A 63 -11.46 -8.92 5.08
CA GLU A 63 -10.85 -10.10 4.48
C GLU A 63 -9.86 -9.75 3.35
N LEU A 64 -10.20 -8.77 2.51
CA LEU A 64 -9.30 -8.29 1.46
C LEU A 64 -8.05 -7.62 2.03
N LEU A 65 -8.19 -6.83 3.10
CA LEU A 65 -7.06 -6.22 3.78
C LEU A 65 -6.15 -7.26 4.42
N ASP A 66 -6.69 -8.29 5.05
CA ASP A 66 -5.91 -9.37 5.66
C ASP A 66 -5.11 -10.16 4.61
N ARG A 67 -5.76 -10.48 3.47
CA ARG A 67 -5.08 -11.13 2.33
C ARG A 67 -3.98 -10.23 1.75
N PHE A 68 -4.24 -8.94 1.63
CA PHE A 68 -3.26 -7.96 1.18
C PHE A 68 -2.06 -7.89 2.13
N GLY A 69 -2.30 -7.76 3.43
CA GLY A 69 -1.23 -7.75 4.44
C GLY A 69 -0.37 -9.01 4.42
N ALA A 70 -0.99 -10.18 4.21
CA ALA A 70 -0.30 -11.46 4.12
C ALA A 70 0.65 -11.57 2.91
N ILE A 71 0.36 -10.87 1.80
CA ILE A 71 1.26 -10.84 0.64
C ILE A 71 2.61 -10.21 1.01
N PHE A 72 2.59 -9.17 1.84
CA PHE A 72 3.77 -8.35 2.12
C PHE A 72 4.46 -8.66 3.45
N SER A 73 3.82 -9.37 4.38
CA SER A 73 4.39 -9.71 5.69
C SER A 73 5.69 -10.51 5.61
N HIS A 74 5.95 -11.16 4.47
CA HIS A 74 7.16 -11.93 4.19
C HIS A 74 7.80 -11.62 2.83
N ALA A 75 7.35 -10.55 2.15
CA ALA A 75 7.85 -10.22 0.82
C ALA A 75 9.28 -9.66 0.90
N ILE A 76 10.20 -10.37 0.25
CA ILE A 76 11.50 -9.86 -0.15
C ILE A 76 11.43 -9.70 -1.66
N LEU A 77 11.41 -8.46 -2.14
CA LEU A 77 11.27 -8.12 -3.55
C LEU A 77 12.65 -7.69 -4.10
N ASP A 78 12.97 -8.16 -5.31
CA ASP A 78 14.17 -7.89 -6.14
C ASP A 78 15.50 -7.67 -5.39
N ASP A 79 16.47 -8.57 -5.61
CA ASP A 79 17.88 -8.45 -5.17
C ASP A 79 18.08 -8.04 -3.70
N TYR A 80 17.09 -8.28 -2.83
CA TYR A 80 17.03 -7.81 -1.43
C TYR A 80 17.11 -6.29 -1.28
N ALA A 81 16.87 -5.54 -2.37
CA ALA A 81 16.95 -4.09 -2.41
C ALA A 81 15.71 -3.46 -1.78
N ILE A 82 14.53 -4.09 -1.86
CA ILE A 82 13.28 -3.59 -1.28
C ILE A 82 12.85 -4.47 -0.11
N ARG A 83 12.57 -3.83 1.02
CA ARG A 83 12.08 -4.47 2.24
C ARG A 83 10.74 -3.88 2.64
N CYS A 84 9.72 -4.73 2.72
CA CYS A 84 8.43 -4.37 3.29
C CYS A 84 8.41 -4.66 4.79
N ARG A 85 7.68 -3.85 5.56
CA ARG A 85 7.41 -4.06 6.98
C ARG A 85 6.01 -4.66 7.17
N LEU A 86 5.65 -4.94 8.42
CA LEU A 86 4.30 -5.40 8.75
C LEU A 86 3.25 -4.35 8.33
N PRO A 87 2.06 -4.80 7.90
CA PRO A 87 0.97 -3.91 7.55
C PRO A 87 0.41 -3.18 8.79
N ASP A 88 0.15 -1.89 8.63
CA ASP A 88 -0.64 -1.07 9.54
C ASP A 88 -2.09 -1.02 9.04
N TYR A 89 -3.03 -1.53 9.84
CA TYR A 89 -4.45 -1.51 9.50
C TYR A 89 -5.15 -0.29 10.10
N GLY A 90 -5.72 0.55 9.24
CA GLY A 90 -6.71 1.58 9.62
C GLY A 90 -8.11 1.00 9.44
N ARG A 91 -8.68 0.48 10.54
CA ARG A 91 -10.01 -0.16 10.55
C ARG A 91 -11.14 0.79 10.92
N GLU A 92 -10.86 2.08 11.10
CA GLU A 92 -11.90 3.08 11.34
C GLU A 92 -12.65 3.34 10.04
N PRO A 93 -13.92 2.92 9.92
CA PRO A 93 -14.67 3.11 8.69
C PRO A 93 -14.93 4.60 8.51
N SER A 94 -14.46 5.18 7.40
CA SER A 94 -14.94 6.50 6.98
C SER A 94 -16.12 6.32 6.03
N ILE A 95 -17.22 7.02 6.28
CA ILE A 95 -18.37 7.05 5.39
C ILE A 95 -18.14 8.14 4.35
N ASP A 96 -18.19 7.76 3.08
CA ASP A 96 -18.10 8.66 1.94
C ASP A 96 -19.05 8.17 0.84
N ASP A 97 -19.98 9.01 0.41
CA ASP A 97 -20.93 8.74 -0.68
C ASP A 97 -21.61 7.35 -0.67
N GLY A 98 -22.05 6.88 0.51
CA GLY A 98 -22.75 5.59 0.68
C GLY A 98 -21.84 4.36 0.75
N TYR A 99 -20.52 4.57 0.85
CA TYR A 99 -19.52 3.55 1.09
C TYR A 99 -18.88 3.70 2.47
N MET A 100 -18.55 2.58 3.09
CA MET A 100 -17.57 2.52 4.16
C MET A 100 -16.21 2.20 3.56
N MET A 101 -15.17 2.90 4.02
CA MET A 101 -13.79 2.64 3.61
C MET A 101 -13.01 1.98 4.74
N VAL A 102 -12.37 0.84 4.45
CA VAL A 102 -11.35 0.22 5.30
C VAL A 102 -9.99 0.31 4.62
N THR A 103 -8.92 0.54 5.38
CA THR A 103 -7.59 0.83 4.82
C THR A 103 -6.50 -0.03 5.45
N ALA A 104 -5.56 -0.50 4.64
CA ALA A 104 -4.27 -1.02 5.09
C ALA A 104 -3.13 -0.24 4.44
N SER A 105 -2.03 -0.08 5.17
CA SER A 105 -0.80 0.51 4.65
C SER A 105 0.41 -0.32 5.01
N ILE A 106 1.40 -0.37 4.12
CA ILE A 106 2.60 -1.21 4.29
C ILE A 106 3.83 -0.34 4.06
N PRO A 107 4.60 -0.05 5.11
CA PRO A 107 5.86 0.67 4.95
C PRO A 107 6.85 -0.15 4.14
N TRP A 108 7.57 0.50 3.24
CA TRP A 108 8.65 -0.11 2.46
C TRP A 108 9.93 0.73 2.51
N GLU A 109 11.07 0.08 2.30
CA GLU A 109 12.38 0.70 2.18
C GLU A 109 13.16 0.07 1.03
N ALA A 110 13.61 0.90 0.08
CA ALA A 110 14.49 0.53 -1.00
C ALA A 110 15.92 1.02 -0.72
N ARG A 111 16.92 0.16 -0.97
CA ARG A 111 18.34 0.47 -0.77
C ARG A 111 19.11 0.19 -2.06
N ARG A 112 19.85 1.19 -2.55
CA ARG A 112 20.69 1.06 -3.75
C ARG A 112 22.09 1.61 -3.48
N ARG A 113 23.12 0.79 -3.72
CA ARG A 113 24.51 1.26 -3.73
C ARG A 113 24.80 2.00 -5.04
N TYR A 114 25.62 3.04 -4.97
CA TYR A 114 26.19 3.70 -6.13
C TYR A 114 27.70 3.87 -5.95
N SER A 115 28.42 3.81 -7.07
CA SER A 115 29.86 3.97 -7.21
C SER A 115 30.16 5.23 -8.00
#